data_AF-A0A2I0NRI1-F1
#
_entry.id   AF-A0A2I0NRI1-F1
#
_cell.length_a   1.000
_cell.length_b   1.000
_cell.length_c   1.000
_cell.angle_alpha   90.00
_cell.angle_beta   90.00
_cell.angle_gamma   90.00
#
_symmetry.space_group_name_H-M   'P 1'
#
loop_
_entity.id
_entity.type
_entity.pdbx_description
1 polymer ?
#
loop_
_entity_poly.entity_id
_entity_poly.type
_entity_poly.pdbx_seq_one_letter_code
_entity_poly.pdbx_strand_id
1 'polypeptide(L)'
;HVGEKSRMEIYSQISQKPVRIPTARAILETVKDRHSLPFSRRWLKERRQEIALPTLIRSNTLHGYPVLSDIPGSLVSQHEHTIIVTADGCVVTTR
;
A
#
# COMPACT_ATOMS: atom_id res chain seq x y z
N HIS A 1 -21.22 2.32 -4.96
CA HIS A 1 -20.16 3.31 -5.27
C HIS A 1 -19.14 3.23 -4.15
N VAL A 2 -17.87 2.91 -4.45
CA VAL A 2 -16.84 2.77 -3.42
C VAL A 2 -16.22 4.12 -3.06
N GLY A 3 -16.05 4.36 -1.77
CA GLY A 3 -15.37 5.54 -1.25
C GLY A 3 -14.22 5.17 -0.32
N GLU A 4 -13.25 6.07 -0.18
CA GLU A 4 -12.12 5.92 0.73
C GLU A 4 -12.56 6.11 2.19
N LYS A 5 -12.00 5.29 3.08
CA LYS A 5 -12.15 5.41 4.54
C LYS A 5 -10.87 5.92 5.18
N SER A 6 -10.96 6.41 6.40
CA SER A 6 -9.79 6.92 7.14
C SER A 6 -8.74 5.84 7.46
N ARG A 7 -9.18 4.58 7.59
CA ARG A 7 -8.29 3.45 7.88
C ARG A 7 -7.44 3.12 6.65
N MET A 8 -6.13 3.07 6.84
CA MET A 8 -5.13 2.63 5.86
C MET A 8 -4.35 1.45 6.44
N GLU A 9 -4.15 0.42 5.63
CA GLU A 9 -3.39 -0.77 6.02
C GLU A 9 -2.31 -1.16 5.00
N ILE A 10 -2.32 -0.52 3.83
CA ILE A 10 -1.40 -0.76 2.73
C ILE A 10 -0.70 0.56 2.40
N TYR A 11 0.60 0.50 2.16
CA TYR A 11 1.44 1.65 1.84
C TYR A 11 2.43 1.31 0.74
N SER A 12 2.94 2.29 0.02
CA SER A 12 4.07 2.13 -0.91
C SER A 12 5.07 3.26 -0.72
N GLN A 13 6.35 2.97 -0.91
CA GLN A 13 7.38 4.00 -0.91
C GLN A 13 7.42 4.68 -2.28
N ILE A 14 7.16 5.99 -2.28
CA ILE A 14 7.07 6.81 -3.49
C ILE A 14 8.24 7.79 -3.64
N SER A 15 9.03 7.99 -2.57
CA SER A 15 10.28 8.75 -2.66
C SER A 15 11.30 8.32 -1.60
N GLN A 16 12.56 8.68 -1.83
CA GLN A 16 13.64 8.51 -0.86
C GLN A 16 14.06 9.89 -0.33
N LYS A 17 13.82 10.13 0.96
CA LYS A 17 14.13 11.40 1.63
C LYS A 17 14.81 11.13 2.97
N PRO A 18 15.69 12.03 3.46
CA PRO A 18 16.25 11.91 4.80
C PRO A 18 15.16 11.96 5.87
N VAL A 19 15.10 10.94 6.72
CA VAL A 19 14.13 10.85 7.83
C VAL A 19 14.85 10.93 9.18
N ARG A 20 14.46 11.91 10.00
CA ARG A 20 15.06 12.16 11.33
C ARG A 20 14.49 11.25 12.41
N ILE A 21 13.20 10.90 12.33
CA ILE A 21 12.53 10.09 13.34
C ILE A 21 13.05 8.64 13.25
N PRO A 22 13.64 8.08 14.33
CA PRO A 22 14.25 6.74 14.29
C PRO A 22 13.29 5.64 13.86
N THR A 23 12.06 5.63 14.41
CA THR A 23 11.02 4.66 14.05
C THR A 23 10.65 4.73 12.58
N ALA A 24 10.54 5.94 12.01
CA ALA A 24 10.19 6.12 10.61
C ALA A 24 11.35 5.68 9.69
N ARG A 25 12.60 5.89 10.10
CA ARG A 25 13.78 5.34 9.40
C ARG A 25 13.79 3.82 9.44
N ALA A 26 13.52 3.22 10.61
CA ALA A 26 13.46 1.76 10.75
C ALA A 26 12.39 1.14 9.82
N ILE A 27 11.20 1.75 9.75
CA ILE A 27 10.16 1.32 8.80
C ILE A 27 10.66 1.38 7.36
N LEU A 28 11.34 2.46 6.94
CA LEU A 28 11.86 2.58 5.58
C LEU A 28 12.95 1.57 5.26
N GLU A 29 13.82 1.22 6.22
CA GLU A 29 14.79 0.14 6.03
C GLU A 29 14.09 -1.22 5.90
N THR A 30 13.08 -1.50 6.72
CA THR A 30 12.29 -2.74 6.65
C THR A 30 11.63 -2.96 5.28
N VAL A 31 11.27 -1.89 4.57
CA VAL A 31 10.56 -1.96 3.27
C VAL A 31 11.42 -1.56 2.08
N LYS A 32 12.72 -1.32 2.27
CA LYS A 32 13.63 -0.79 1.25
C LYS A 32 13.69 -1.63 -0.02
N ASP A 33 13.70 -2.96 0.13
CA ASP A 33 13.83 -3.91 -0.97
C ASP A 33 12.49 -4.17 -1.69
N ARG A 34 11.42 -3.45 -1.32
CA ARG A 34 10.14 -3.54 -2.01
C ARG A 34 10.13 -2.86 -3.37
N HIS A 35 11.12 -2.00 -3.67
CA HIS A 35 11.21 -1.29 -4.95
C HIS A 35 9.87 -0.68 -5.39
N SER A 36 9.27 0.13 -4.50
CA SER A 36 7.95 0.77 -4.67
C SER A 36 6.73 -0.15 -4.71
N LEU A 37 6.90 -1.48 -4.65
CA LEU A 37 5.77 -2.38 -4.46
C LEU A 37 5.10 -2.13 -3.11
N PRO A 38 3.76 -2.26 -3.03
CA PRO A 38 3.04 -2.07 -1.78
C PRO A 38 3.51 -3.04 -0.68
N PHE A 39 3.40 -2.58 0.57
CA PHE A 39 3.60 -3.36 1.79
C PHE A 39 2.45 -3.09 2.76
N SER A 40 2.24 -4.01 3.70
CA SER A 40 1.15 -3.91 4.67
C SER A 40 1.63 -3.52 6.06
N ARG A 41 0.79 -2.80 6.82
CA ARG A 41 1.08 -2.40 8.22
C ARG A 41 1.51 -3.57 9.10
N ARG A 42 0.87 -4.74 8.92
CA ARG A 42 1.16 -5.98 9.67
C ARG A 42 2.59 -6.52 9.48
N TRP A 43 3.32 -6.11 8.45
CA TRP A 43 4.72 -6.51 8.25
C TRP A 43 5.68 -5.74 9.15
N LEU A 44 5.26 -4.58 9.64
CA LEU A 44 6.05 -3.70 10.48
C LEU A 44 6.06 -4.21 11.92
N LYS A 45 7.26 -4.35 12.49
CA LYS A 45 7.47 -4.81 13.87
C LYS A 45 7.76 -3.64 14.82
N GLU A 46 7.91 -2.44 14.27
CA GLU A 46 8.32 -1.24 14.98
C GLU A 46 7.19 -0.76 15.91
N ARG A 47 7.54 -0.57 17.20
CA ARG A 47 6.66 0.13 18.14
C ARG A 47 6.45 1.58 17.66
N ARG A 48 5.27 2.14 17.92
CA ARG A 48 4.90 3.52 17.54
C ARG A 48 4.82 3.77 16.02
N GLN A 49 4.57 2.73 15.22
CA GLN A 49 4.25 2.88 13.79
C GLN A 49 3.08 3.85 13.51
N GLU A 50 2.16 4.01 14.46
CA GLU A 50 1.02 4.94 14.38
C GLU A 50 1.42 6.41 14.31
N ILE A 51 2.60 6.75 14.81
CA ILE A 51 3.16 8.10 14.70
C ILE A 51 3.99 8.21 13.42
N ALA A 52 4.80 7.19 13.14
CA ALA A 52 5.74 7.21 12.03
C ALA A 52 5.05 7.20 10.65
N LEU A 53 4.04 6.35 10.45
CA LEU A 53 3.35 6.21 9.16
C LEU A 53 2.67 7.51 8.71
N PRO A 54 1.86 8.22 9.54
CA PRO A 54 1.30 9.50 9.16
C PRO A 54 2.36 10.58 8.86
N THR A 55 3.48 10.59 9.57
CA THR A 55 4.57 11.54 9.28
C THR A 55 5.20 11.24 7.92
N LEU A 56 5.44 9.97 7.61
CA LEU A 56 6.00 9.56 6.33
C LEU A 56 5.05 9.88 5.16
N ILE A 57 3.74 9.70 5.35
CA ILE A 57 2.71 10.11 4.37
C ILE A 57 2.72 11.63 4.18
N ARG A 58 2.65 12.41 5.27
CA ARG A 58 2.68 13.89 5.21
C ARG A 58 3.94 14.44 4.53
N SER A 59 5.06 13.73 4.66
CA SER A 59 6.32 14.10 4.00
C SER A 59 6.41 13.67 2.52
N ASN A 60 5.36 13.04 1.97
CA ASN A 60 5.33 12.42 0.64
C ASN A 60 6.47 11.40 0.43
N THR A 61 6.82 10.68 1.50
CA THR A 61 7.78 9.56 1.44
C THR A 61 7.05 8.26 1.18
N LEU A 62 5.90 8.09 1.82
CA LEU A 62 4.97 6.99 1.59
C LEU A 62 3.67 7.50 0.97
N HIS A 63 3.07 6.69 0.12
CA HIS A 63 1.65 6.77 -0.21
C HIS A 63 0.90 5.74 0.63
N GLY A 64 -0.25 6.11 1.20
CA GLY A 64 -1.14 5.19 1.89
C GLY A 64 -2.35 4.89 1.04
N TYR A 65 -2.74 3.62 0.95
CA TYR A 65 -3.93 3.17 0.24
C TYR A 65 -5.05 2.97 1.26
N PRO A 66 -6.07 3.85 1.29
CA PRO A 66 -7.16 3.73 2.24
C PRO A 66 -8.05 2.55 1.92
N VAL A 67 -8.74 2.04 2.95
CA VAL A 67 -9.78 1.01 2.73
C VAL A 67 -10.85 1.59 1.82
N LEU A 68 -11.13 0.87 0.73
CA LEU A 68 -12.25 1.16 -0.17
C LEU A 68 -13.46 0.37 0.29
N SER A 69 -14.60 1.05 0.46
CA SER A 69 -15.84 0.37 0.83
C SER A 69 -17.04 1.05 0.19
N ASP A 70 -18.05 0.25 -0.16
CA ASP A 70 -19.35 0.75 -0.61
C ASP A 70 -20.19 1.28 0.58
N ILE A 71 -21.42 1.71 0.30
CA ILE A 71 -22.37 2.16 1.32
C ILE A 71 -22.59 1.07 2.39
N PRO A 72 -22.75 1.46 3.67
CA PRO A 72 -22.96 0.50 4.75
C PRO A 72 -24.10 -0.49 4.46
N GLY A 73 -23.86 -1.78 4.70
CA GLY A 73 -24.82 -2.85 4.47
C GLY A 73 -24.83 -3.42 3.04
N SER A 74 -24.09 -2.84 2.10
CA SER A 74 -23.94 -3.43 0.75
C SER A 74 -22.97 -4.60 0.74
N LEU A 75 -23.20 -5.50 -0.22
CA LEU A 75 -22.30 -6.62 -0.53
C LEU A 75 -21.47 -6.29 -1.77
N VAL A 76 -20.20 -6.70 -1.75
CA VAL A 76 -19.26 -6.54 -2.86
C VAL A 76 -18.65 -7.90 -3.18
N SER A 77 -18.57 -8.24 -4.45
CA SER A 77 -17.78 -9.37 -4.97
C SER A 77 -16.72 -8.85 -5.95
N GLN A 78 -15.62 -9.59 -6.09
CA GLN A 78 -14.51 -9.27 -6.99
C GLN A 78 -14.01 -10.55 -7.66
N HIS A 79 -13.60 -10.43 -8.93
CA HIS A 79 -12.82 -11.44 -9.67
C HIS A 79 -11.67 -10.72 -10.39
N GLU A 80 -10.47 -11.32 -10.44
CA GLU A 80 -9.28 -10.69 -11.03
C GLU A 80 -8.44 -11.71 -11.80
N HIS A 81 -8.01 -11.34 -13.02
CA HIS A 81 -7.00 -12.06 -13.79
C HIS A 81 -5.89 -11.11 -14.26
N THR A 82 -4.66 -11.61 -14.34
CA THR A 82 -3.57 -10.95 -15.04
C THR A 82 -3.43 -11.56 -16.44
N ILE A 83 -3.28 -10.71 -17.46
CA ILE A 83 -3.17 -11.13 -18.86
C ILE A 83 -1.96 -10.49 -19.54
N ILE A 84 -1.36 -11.21 -20.49
CA ILE A 84 -0.34 -10.70 -21.41
C ILE A 84 -0.97 -10.62 -22.80
N VAL A 85 -1.01 -9.41 -23.37
CA VAL A 85 -1.55 -9.17 -24.72
C VAL A 85 -0.47 -9.53 -25.75
N THR A 86 -0.86 -10.26 -26.80
CA THR A 86 0.00 -10.74 -27.88
C THR A 86 -0.59 -10.37 -29.24
N ALA A 87 0.14 -10.59 -30.33
CA ALA A 87 -0.37 -10.29 -31.67
C ALA A 87 -1.65 -11.08 -32.03
N ASP A 88 -1.75 -12.32 -31.57
CA ASP A 88 -2.83 -13.25 -31.96
C ASP A 88 -3.90 -13.44 -30.87
N GLY A 89 -3.83 -12.68 -29.77
CA GLY A 89 -4.78 -12.81 -28.65
C GLY A 89 -4.17 -12.44 -27.30
N CYS A 90 -4.55 -13.15 -26.24
CA CYS A 90 -3.99 -12.94 -24.90
C CYS A 90 -3.69 -14.25 -24.17
N VAL A 91 -2.66 -14.22 -23.33
CA VAL A 91 -2.32 -15.27 -22.39
C VAL A 91 -2.86 -14.88 -21.02
N VAL A 92 -3.73 -15.71 -20.44
CA VAL A 92 -4.22 -15.54 -19.07
C VAL A 92 -3.26 -16.25 -18.13
N THR A 93 -2.57 -15.51 -17.26
CA THR A 93 -1.49 -16.06 -16.42
C THR A 93 -1.98 -16.63 -15.08
N THR A 94 -3.21 -16.30 -14.66
CA THR A 94 -3.75 -16.64 -13.34
C THR A 94 -5.07 -17.41 -13.41
N ARG A 95 -5.21 -18.34 -14.36
CA ARG A 95 -6.39 -19.23 -14.46
C ARG A 95 -6.56 -20.12 -13.24
#